data_AF-A0A7C3FQX9-F1
#
_entry.id   AF-A0A7C3FQX9-F1
#
_cell.length_a   1.000
_cell.length_b   1.000
_cell.length_c   1.000
_cell.angle_alpha   90.00
_cell.angle_beta   90.00
_cell.angle_gamma   90.00
#
_symmetry.space_group_name_H-M   'P 1'
#
loop_
_entity.id
_entity.type
_entity.pdbx_description
1 polymer ?
#
loop_
_entity_poly.entity_id
_entity_poly.type
_entity_poly.pdbx_seq_one_letter_code
_entity_poly.pdbx_strand_id
1 'polypeptide(L)'
;MRRKLIWVALPIIILVALLAACQGPPGPQGPAGPAGPAGPQGPAGPQGPPGPQGPAGPAGPAGPAGSAAEISAEYVTSKVCAACHTEEAEEVGKSGHAYKLNPVINGQPPKYPFSEVPNPPEGYTWDDITYVIGGYGWKARFIDKQGYIITGADESATTQYNFANPVVGKEAGWVGYHAGEKEKPYNCGRCHTTGYKPDGHQDGLPGIVGTWAEPGIQCEACHGPGGNHVNDPYGVAMKIDRSSAMCGECHSRGAVETIDAKGGFIKHHEQYEELLQSKHLALSCVDCHDPHQGVIQARKTGEATVRIECESCHFQEARYQKSAAMKASVDCIDCHMPRIVKSAWGDAEAYTGDIRSHLFAIDPEATAQFSEDGKKAISQITLDFACKSCHRSGGTATVKTDAELKSEAIGYHQR
;
A
#
# COMPACT_ATOMS: atom_id res chain seq x y z
N MET A 1 -1.44 70.06 34.69
CA MET A 1 -0.46 69.19 35.36
C MET A 1 -0.09 68.05 34.40
N ARG A 2 1.21 67.79 34.22
CA ARG A 2 1.78 67.03 33.09
C ARG A 2 1.94 65.52 33.40
N ARG A 3 1.59 64.72 32.38
CA ARG A 3 2.30 63.53 31.83
C ARG A 3 2.40 62.25 32.69
N LYS A 4 1.86 61.13 32.18
CA LYS A 4 2.49 60.04 31.37
C LYS A 4 3.14 58.96 32.26
N LEU A 5 2.64 57.73 32.27
CA LEU A 5 2.84 56.61 31.32
C LEU A 5 4.15 55.85 31.59
N ILE A 6 4.04 54.52 31.54
CA ILE A 6 5.04 53.48 31.21
C ILE A 6 5.36 52.48 32.35
N TRP A 7 4.91 51.25 32.09
CA TRP A 7 5.46 49.91 32.34
C TRP A 7 6.89 49.78 32.88
N VAL A 8 7.19 48.68 33.58
CA VAL A 8 8.33 47.75 33.31
C VAL A 8 8.32 46.57 34.30
N ALA A 9 8.82 45.45 33.79
CA ALA A 9 8.98 44.11 34.29
C ALA A 9 9.86 43.90 35.55
N LEU A 10 9.70 42.70 36.15
CA LEU A 10 10.67 41.69 36.69
C LEU A 10 12.20 42.02 36.64
N PRO A 11 13.14 41.22 37.22
CA PRO A 11 13.15 40.06 38.15
C PRO A 11 14.36 40.11 39.19
N ILE A 12 14.89 38.95 39.65
CA ILE A 12 16.28 38.61 40.13
C ILE A 12 16.36 38.29 41.65
N ILE A 13 16.64 37.06 42.12
CA ILE A 13 17.86 36.20 42.10
C ILE A 13 18.94 36.56 43.16
N ILE A 14 19.05 35.66 44.16
CA ILE A 14 20.27 35.08 44.80
C ILE A 14 21.03 35.78 45.96
N LEU A 15 21.26 34.94 46.99
CA LEU A 15 22.30 34.84 48.05
C LEU A 15 22.37 35.87 49.18
N VAL A 16 22.48 35.36 50.44
CA VAL A 16 23.64 35.56 51.35
C VAL A 16 23.47 34.67 52.59
N ALA A 17 24.58 34.02 52.98
CA ALA A 17 24.79 33.19 54.17
C ALA A 17 25.02 34.03 55.44
N LEU A 18 24.83 33.45 56.64
CA LEU A 18 25.75 33.54 57.83
C LEU A 18 25.08 33.11 59.17
N LEU A 19 25.67 32.09 59.80
CA LEU A 19 26.03 31.86 61.22
C LEU A 19 25.24 32.46 62.42
N ALA A 20 25.19 31.63 63.49
CA ALA A 20 25.00 31.91 64.94
C ALA A 20 23.55 32.00 65.47
N ALA A 21 23.14 31.52 66.65
CA ALA A 21 23.71 30.72 67.74
C ALA A 21 22.58 30.34 68.77
N CYS A 22 22.78 29.25 69.55
CA CYS A 22 22.29 28.94 70.94
C CYS A 22 20.78 29.06 71.30
N GLN A 23 20.13 28.29 72.20
CA GLN A 23 20.36 27.14 73.09
C GLN A 23 18.99 26.81 73.73
N GLY A 24 18.80 25.57 74.23
CA GLY A 24 17.78 25.22 75.22
C GLY A 24 17.83 23.72 75.57
N PRO A 25 18.19 23.31 76.81
CA PRO A 25 18.47 21.91 77.16
C PRO A 25 17.21 21.05 77.51
N PRO A 26 17.23 19.73 77.26
CA PRO A 26 16.17 18.79 77.68
C PRO A 26 16.27 18.39 79.18
N GLY A 27 15.11 18.13 79.80
CA GLY A 27 14.98 17.78 81.23
C GLY A 27 15.47 16.37 81.62
N PRO A 28 15.67 16.12 82.92
CA PRO A 28 16.31 14.89 83.42
C PRO A 28 15.43 13.64 83.37
N GLN A 29 16.09 12.49 83.20
CA GLN A 29 15.52 11.15 83.05
C GLN A 29 15.12 10.53 84.41
N GLY A 30 13.99 9.82 84.44
CA GLY A 30 13.49 9.13 85.64
C GLY A 30 14.31 7.89 86.05
N PRO A 31 14.25 7.47 87.33
CA PRO A 31 15.08 6.40 87.88
C PRO A 31 14.69 5.00 87.35
N ALA A 32 15.70 4.14 87.20
CA ALA A 32 15.57 2.77 86.74
C ALA A 32 14.92 1.84 87.79
N GLY A 33 14.10 0.89 87.34
CA GLY A 33 13.47 -0.12 88.19
C GLY A 33 14.46 -1.17 88.73
N PRO A 34 14.13 -1.86 89.84
CA PRO A 34 15.01 -2.85 90.46
C PRO A 34 15.20 -4.11 89.59
N ALA A 35 16.39 -4.70 89.67
CA ALA A 35 16.75 -5.91 88.94
C ALA A 35 16.00 -7.16 89.46
N GLY A 36 15.56 -8.03 88.55
CA GLY A 36 14.93 -9.30 88.89
C GLY A 36 15.92 -10.35 89.42
N PRO A 37 15.45 -11.38 90.16
CA PRO A 37 16.31 -12.42 90.72
C PRO A 37 16.94 -13.32 89.65
N ALA A 38 18.13 -13.87 89.95
CA ALA A 38 18.85 -14.78 89.06
C ALA A 38 18.09 -16.11 88.89
N GLY A 39 17.90 -16.53 87.63
CA GLY A 39 17.30 -17.82 87.29
C GLY A 39 18.28 -19.00 87.47
N PRO A 40 17.77 -20.23 87.65
CA PRO A 40 18.58 -21.42 87.97
C PRO A 40 19.54 -21.80 86.83
N GLN A 41 20.63 -22.48 87.19
CA GLN A 41 21.63 -22.99 86.25
C GLN A 41 21.00 -23.96 85.24
N GLY A 42 21.17 -23.67 83.94
CA GLY A 42 20.60 -24.46 82.86
C GLY A 42 21.23 -25.86 82.72
N PRO A 43 20.47 -26.84 82.19
CA PRO A 43 20.95 -28.20 81.96
C PRO A 43 22.12 -28.25 80.96
N ALA A 44 22.88 -29.35 81.02
CA ALA A 44 24.02 -29.59 80.12
C ALA A 44 23.63 -29.41 78.65
N GLY A 45 24.44 -28.65 77.90
CA GLY A 45 24.13 -28.24 76.54
C GLY A 45 24.00 -29.42 75.57
N PRO A 46 23.11 -29.33 74.57
CA PRO A 46 22.95 -30.36 73.56
C PRO A 46 24.22 -30.53 72.72
N GLN A 47 24.44 -31.74 72.22
CA GLN A 47 25.51 -32.07 71.29
C GLN A 47 25.47 -31.11 70.08
N GLY A 48 26.62 -30.55 69.72
CA GLY A 48 26.73 -29.55 68.65
C GLY A 48 26.20 -30.07 67.31
N PRO A 49 25.65 -29.18 66.46
CA PRO A 49 25.06 -29.57 65.19
C PRO A 49 26.12 -30.22 64.27
N PRO A 50 25.72 -31.12 63.36
CA PRO A 50 26.58 -31.60 62.29
C PRO A 50 27.20 -30.42 61.53
N GLY A 51 28.47 -30.54 61.14
CA GLY A 51 29.18 -29.50 60.39
C GLY A 51 28.43 -29.12 59.10
N PRO A 52 28.58 -27.88 58.62
CA PRO A 52 27.87 -27.41 57.44
C PRO A 52 28.20 -28.30 56.23
N GLN A 53 27.18 -28.62 55.45
CA GLN A 53 27.35 -29.29 54.16
C GLN A 53 28.30 -28.45 53.29
N GLY A 54 29.29 -29.11 52.67
CA GLY A 54 30.23 -28.43 51.77
C GLY A 54 29.50 -27.66 50.66
N PRO A 55 30.10 -26.60 50.12
CA PRO A 55 29.47 -25.80 49.07
C PRO A 55 29.07 -26.70 47.90
N ALA A 56 27.89 -26.44 47.33
CA ALA A 56 27.46 -27.11 46.12
C ALA A 56 28.54 -26.95 45.04
N GLY A 57 28.85 -28.04 44.32
CA GLY A 57 29.76 -27.96 43.17
C GLY A 57 29.26 -26.93 42.16
N PRO A 58 30.14 -26.31 41.36
CA PRO A 58 29.73 -25.34 40.35
C PRO A 58 28.65 -25.97 39.47
N ALA A 59 27.60 -25.20 39.17
CA ALA A 59 26.59 -25.62 38.23
C ALA A 59 27.29 -26.09 36.94
N GLY A 60 26.90 -27.27 36.43
CA GLY A 60 27.35 -27.71 35.12
C GLY A 60 27.05 -26.61 34.09
N PRO A 61 27.86 -26.50 33.01
CA PRO A 61 27.55 -25.52 31.96
C PRO A 61 26.09 -25.70 31.55
N ALA A 62 25.37 -24.57 31.43
CA ALA A 62 24.02 -24.61 30.91
C ALA A 62 24.05 -25.45 29.62
N GLY A 63 23.18 -26.46 29.54
CA GLY A 63 22.94 -27.11 28.26
C GLY A 63 22.67 -26.02 27.22
N PRO A 64 23.07 -26.20 25.95
CA PRO A 64 22.76 -25.21 24.93
C PRO A 64 21.29 -24.84 25.11
N ALA A 65 21.00 -23.55 25.28
CA ALA A 65 19.64 -23.08 25.35
C ALA A 65 18.94 -23.77 24.18
N GLY A 66 17.94 -24.61 24.46
CA GLY A 66 17.04 -25.03 23.42
C GLY A 66 16.60 -23.71 22.83
N SER A 67 17.04 -23.42 21.60
CA SER A 67 16.51 -22.29 20.88
C SER A 67 15.01 -22.50 21.04
N ALA A 68 14.33 -21.60 21.76
CA ALA A 68 13.01 -21.28 21.34
C ALA A 68 13.21 -21.11 19.85
N ALA A 69 12.68 -22.06 19.05
CA ALA A 69 12.63 -21.83 17.63
C ALA A 69 12.16 -20.39 17.57
N GLU A 70 12.94 -19.51 16.94
CA GLU A 70 12.34 -18.30 16.45
C GLU A 70 11.17 -18.86 15.66
N ILE A 71 9.95 -18.78 16.22
CA ILE A 71 8.77 -19.13 15.49
C ILE A 71 8.60 -17.93 14.58
N SER A 72 9.51 -17.82 13.61
CA SER A 72 9.37 -16.93 12.48
C SER A 72 8.07 -17.40 11.86
N ALA A 73 7.07 -16.53 11.87
CA ALA A 73 5.81 -16.84 11.25
C ALA A 73 6.12 -17.29 9.80
N GLU A 74 5.82 -18.54 9.49
CA GLU A 74 6.04 -19.11 8.17
C GLU A 74 4.88 -18.73 7.26
N TYR A 75 5.17 -18.57 5.97
CA TYR A 75 4.12 -18.41 4.97
C TYR A 75 3.46 -19.76 4.73
N VAL A 76 2.15 -19.83 4.86
CA VAL A 76 1.36 -21.06 4.76
C VAL A 76 0.61 -21.19 3.43
N THR A 77 0.68 -20.15 2.59
CA THR A 77 -0.01 -19.99 1.31
C THR A 77 -1.50 -19.68 1.41
N SER A 78 -2.04 -18.95 0.44
CA SER A 78 -3.48 -18.69 0.24
C SER A 78 -4.31 -19.97 0.24
N LYS A 79 -3.75 -21.10 -0.20
CA LYS A 79 -4.45 -22.39 -0.20
C LYS A 79 -4.84 -22.83 1.22
N VAL A 80 -3.98 -22.60 2.20
CA VAL A 80 -4.28 -22.92 3.60
C VAL A 80 -5.29 -21.94 4.17
N CYS A 81 -5.15 -20.64 3.85
CA CYS A 81 -6.13 -19.62 4.25
C CYS A 81 -7.54 -19.94 3.73
N ALA A 82 -7.65 -20.35 2.46
CA ALA A 82 -8.92 -20.66 1.79
C ALA A 82 -9.69 -21.85 2.40
N ALA A 83 -9.02 -22.72 3.18
CA ALA A 83 -9.70 -23.81 3.87
C ALA A 83 -10.61 -23.34 5.01
N CYS A 84 -10.37 -22.14 5.55
CA CYS A 84 -11.16 -21.53 6.63
C CYS A 84 -11.85 -20.23 6.20
N HIS A 85 -11.25 -19.46 5.28
CA HIS A 85 -11.73 -18.17 4.79
C HIS A 85 -12.18 -18.28 3.33
N THR A 86 -13.23 -19.07 3.09
CA THR A 86 -13.65 -19.43 1.73
C THR A 86 -14.16 -18.23 0.93
N GLU A 87 -14.93 -17.34 1.57
CA GLU A 87 -15.55 -16.18 0.91
C GLU A 87 -14.47 -15.17 0.48
N GLU A 88 -13.58 -14.79 1.41
CA GLU A 88 -12.50 -13.86 1.11
C GLU A 88 -11.52 -14.43 0.07
N ALA A 89 -11.21 -15.73 0.16
CA ALA A 89 -10.33 -16.38 -0.82
C ALA A 89 -10.97 -16.42 -2.22
N GLU A 90 -12.27 -16.62 -2.32
CA GLU A 90 -12.98 -16.57 -3.60
C GLU A 90 -12.93 -15.17 -4.22
N GLU A 91 -13.15 -14.13 -3.42
CA GLU A 91 -13.10 -12.73 -3.89
C GLU A 91 -11.68 -12.33 -4.31
N VAL A 92 -10.66 -12.62 -3.49
CA VAL A 92 -9.27 -12.36 -3.85
C VAL A 92 -8.88 -13.13 -5.12
N GLY A 93 -9.34 -14.39 -5.24
CA GLY A 93 -9.14 -15.24 -6.41
C GLY A 93 -9.81 -14.76 -7.68
N LYS A 94 -10.76 -13.81 -7.60
CA LYS A 94 -11.33 -13.12 -8.76
C LYS A 94 -10.60 -11.82 -9.09
N SER A 95 -9.83 -11.27 -8.17
CA SER A 95 -9.15 -9.98 -8.32
C SER A 95 -7.90 -10.05 -9.20
N GLY A 96 -7.47 -8.92 -9.77
CA GLY A 96 -6.21 -8.83 -10.51
C GLY A 96 -4.94 -8.94 -9.64
N HIS A 97 -5.06 -8.94 -8.30
CA HIS A 97 -3.94 -9.12 -7.38
C HIS A 97 -3.39 -10.55 -7.44
N ALA A 98 -4.28 -11.55 -7.39
CA ALA A 98 -3.91 -12.96 -7.48
C ALA A 98 -3.16 -13.30 -8.79
N TYR A 99 -3.37 -12.51 -9.85
CA TYR A 99 -2.83 -12.76 -11.19
C TYR A 99 -1.72 -11.79 -11.63
N LYS A 100 -1.01 -11.15 -10.70
CA LYS A 100 0.13 -10.26 -11.05
C LYS A 100 1.34 -11.01 -11.61
N LEU A 101 1.52 -12.27 -11.22
CA LEU A 101 2.50 -13.19 -11.75
C LEU A 101 1.89 -14.60 -11.77
N ASN A 102 2.01 -15.31 -12.88
CA ASN A 102 1.27 -16.56 -13.10
C ASN A 102 2.22 -17.63 -13.65
N PRO A 103 2.43 -18.76 -12.94
CA PRO A 103 3.29 -19.82 -13.42
C PRO A 103 2.70 -20.52 -14.64
N VAL A 104 3.55 -20.87 -15.60
CA VAL A 104 3.23 -21.75 -16.72
C VAL A 104 3.60 -23.17 -16.34
N ILE A 105 2.59 -24.04 -16.22
CA ILE A 105 2.77 -25.41 -15.75
C ILE A 105 2.53 -26.36 -16.93
N ASN A 106 3.50 -27.22 -17.22
CA ASN A 106 3.44 -28.23 -18.30
C ASN A 106 3.08 -27.62 -19.67
N GLY A 107 3.64 -26.46 -20.01
CA GLY A 107 3.41 -25.80 -21.29
C GLY A 107 1.96 -25.33 -21.49
N GLN A 108 1.18 -25.18 -20.42
CA GLN A 108 -0.20 -24.72 -20.51
C GLN A 108 -0.34 -23.24 -20.14
N PRO A 109 -1.13 -22.45 -20.89
CA PRO A 109 -1.42 -21.07 -20.55
C PRO A 109 -2.05 -20.98 -19.15
N PRO A 110 -1.71 -19.95 -18.35
CA PRO A 110 -2.42 -19.69 -17.11
C PRO A 110 -3.89 -19.37 -17.38
N LYS A 111 -4.76 -19.77 -16.45
CA LYS A 111 -6.20 -19.50 -16.52
C LYS A 111 -6.55 -18.27 -15.70
N TYR A 112 -7.36 -17.38 -16.28
CA TYR A 112 -7.84 -16.18 -15.62
C TYR A 112 -9.38 -16.18 -15.58
N PRO A 113 -10.01 -15.59 -14.56
CA PRO A 113 -11.46 -15.55 -14.46
C PRO A 113 -12.16 -14.72 -15.55
N PHE A 114 -11.51 -13.66 -16.07
CA PHE A 114 -12.15 -12.68 -16.96
C PHE A 114 -11.31 -12.28 -18.19
N SER A 115 -10.23 -13.01 -18.47
CA SER A 115 -9.34 -12.74 -19.60
C SER A 115 -8.73 -14.03 -20.15
N GLU A 116 -8.27 -13.96 -21.39
CA GLU A 116 -7.55 -15.05 -22.04
C GLU A 116 -6.28 -14.47 -22.66
N VAL A 117 -5.13 -15.00 -22.24
CA VAL A 117 -3.84 -14.59 -22.79
C VAL A 117 -3.60 -15.35 -24.09
N PRO A 118 -3.20 -14.66 -25.19
CA PRO A 118 -2.91 -15.33 -26.46
C PRO A 118 -1.67 -16.22 -26.34
N ASN A 119 -1.36 -16.95 -27.42
CA ASN A 119 -0.07 -17.63 -27.52
C ASN A 119 1.11 -16.67 -27.27
N PRO A 120 2.28 -17.17 -26.81
CA PRO A 120 3.44 -16.34 -26.56
C PRO A 120 3.91 -15.55 -27.80
N PRO A 121 4.79 -14.55 -27.62
CA PRO A 121 5.33 -13.76 -28.71
C PRO A 121 5.94 -14.62 -29.82
N GLU A 122 6.04 -14.06 -31.02
CA GLU A 122 6.64 -14.74 -32.17
C GLU A 122 8.02 -15.34 -31.82
N GLY A 123 8.24 -16.60 -32.19
CA GLY A 123 9.46 -17.35 -31.88
C GLY A 123 9.44 -18.10 -30.54
N TYR A 124 8.39 -17.96 -29.73
CA TYR A 124 8.21 -18.68 -28.48
C TYR A 124 6.97 -19.56 -28.49
N THR A 125 7.07 -20.68 -27.77
CA THR A 125 5.96 -21.57 -27.43
C THR A 125 5.71 -21.55 -25.93
N TRP A 126 4.60 -22.10 -25.47
CA TRP A 126 4.35 -22.20 -24.03
C TRP A 126 5.38 -23.06 -23.29
N ASP A 127 6.06 -23.97 -23.98
CA ASP A 127 7.16 -24.76 -23.42
C ASP A 127 8.42 -23.91 -23.15
N ASP A 128 8.51 -22.72 -23.72
CA ASP A 128 9.62 -21.77 -23.51
C ASP A 128 9.34 -20.77 -22.37
N ILE A 129 8.12 -20.78 -21.83
CA ILE A 129 7.68 -19.81 -20.82
C ILE A 129 7.73 -20.41 -19.41
N THR A 130 8.20 -19.62 -18.45
CA THR A 130 8.16 -19.96 -17.01
C THR A 130 7.01 -19.23 -16.32
N TYR A 131 6.84 -17.93 -16.58
CA TYR A 131 5.80 -17.12 -15.98
C TYR A 131 5.18 -16.14 -16.98
N VAL A 132 3.91 -15.80 -16.75
CA VAL A 132 3.23 -14.65 -17.36
C VAL A 132 3.07 -13.55 -16.32
N ILE A 133 3.58 -12.36 -16.62
CA ILE A 133 3.40 -11.15 -15.81
C ILE A 133 2.11 -10.48 -16.25
N GLY A 134 1.18 -10.27 -15.31
CA GLY A 134 -0.15 -9.76 -15.62
C GLY A 134 -0.99 -10.81 -16.36
N GLY A 135 -1.58 -10.45 -17.49
CA GLY A 135 -2.55 -11.32 -18.19
C GLY A 135 -3.99 -11.15 -17.76
N TYR A 136 -4.23 -10.30 -16.75
CA TYR A 136 -5.54 -9.94 -16.25
C TYR A 136 -5.89 -8.50 -16.66
N GLY A 137 -6.73 -8.34 -17.68
CA GLY A 137 -7.43 -7.10 -18.05
C GLY A 137 -6.64 -6.00 -18.78
N TRP A 138 -5.35 -5.79 -18.50
CA TRP A 138 -4.58 -4.68 -19.11
C TRP A 138 -3.53 -5.14 -20.13
N LYS A 139 -2.57 -5.96 -19.68
CA LYS A 139 -1.47 -6.43 -20.52
C LYS A 139 -0.87 -7.73 -19.99
N ALA A 140 -0.24 -8.50 -20.87
CA ALA A 140 0.54 -9.69 -20.56
C ALA A 140 1.98 -9.51 -21.07
N ARG A 141 2.94 -9.99 -20.28
CA ARG A 141 4.35 -10.16 -20.66
C ARG A 141 4.82 -11.52 -20.22
N PHE A 142 5.91 -11.99 -20.81
CA PHE A 142 6.33 -13.38 -20.70
C PHE A 142 7.76 -13.45 -20.16
N ILE A 143 8.01 -14.45 -19.31
CA ILE A 143 9.32 -14.76 -18.74
C ILE A 143 9.79 -16.09 -19.32
N ASP A 144 11.01 -16.13 -19.86
CA ASP A 144 11.61 -17.32 -20.46
C ASP A 144 12.06 -18.37 -19.43
N LYS A 145 12.62 -19.49 -19.90
CA LYS A 145 13.18 -20.58 -19.06
C LYS A 145 14.44 -20.20 -18.28
N GLN A 146 15.06 -19.05 -18.54
CA GLN A 146 16.18 -18.55 -17.77
C GLN A 146 15.75 -17.50 -16.74
N GLY A 147 14.47 -17.13 -16.73
CA GLY A 147 13.91 -16.17 -15.79
C GLY A 147 13.92 -14.73 -16.30
N TYR A 148 14.33 -14.47 -17.54
CA TYR A 148 14.37 -13.13 -18.11
C TYR A 148 13.03 -12.76 -18.75
N ILE A 149 12.67 -11.48 -18.68
CA ILE A 149 11.51 -10.95 -19.39
C ILE A 149 11.84 -10.94 -20.88
N ILE A 150 10.96 -11.55 -21.68
CA ILE A 150 11.12 -11.59 -23.14
C ILE A 150 10.96 -10.17 -23.70
N THR A 151 11.99 -9.72 -24.40
CA THR A 151 12.08 -8.43 -25.08
C THR A 151 12.19 -8.63 -26.58
N GLY A 152 11.83 -7.60 -27.36
CA GLY A 152 11.96 -7.64 -28.81
C GLY A 152 13.43 -7.65 -29.24
N ALA A 153 13.80 -8.42 -30.27
CA ALA A 153 15.17 -8.42 -30.79
C ALA A 153 15.59 -7.04 -31.33
N ASP A 154 14.63 -6.30 -31.89
CA ASP A 154 14.74 -4.93 -32.37
C ASP A 154 13.39 -4.21 -32.22
N GLU A 155 13.31 -2.95 -32.67
CA GLU A 155 12.12 -2.09 -32.50
C GLU A 155 10.88 -2.58 -33.25
N SER A 156 11.04 -3.48 -34.23
CA SER A 156 9.91 -4.07 -34.97
C SER A 156 9.27 -5.25 -34.21
N ALA A 157 10.01 -5.86 -33.28
CA ALA A 157 9.53 -6.99 -32.52
C ALA A 157 8.51 -6.57 -31.45
N THR A 158 7.42 -7.33 -31.35
CA THR A 158 6.34 -7.08 -30.38
C THR A 158 6.27 -8.22 -29.37
N THR A 159 6.39 -7.90 -28.09
CA THR A 159 6.55 -8.91 -27.01
C THR A 159 5.68 -8.66 -25.79
N GLN A 160 4.93 -7.56 -25.78
CA GLN A 160 3.87 -7.31 -24.81
C GLN A 160 2.52 -7.37 -25.52
N TYR A 161 1.59 -8.13 -24.96
CA TYR A 161 0.22 -8.14 -25.41
C TYR A 161 -0.61 -7.17 -24.57
N ASN A 162 -1.37 -6.29 -25.22
CA ASN A 162 -2.34 -5.42 -24.58
C ASN A 162 -3.75 -5.91 -24.89
N PHE A 163 -4.61 -5.99 -23.88
CA PHE A 163 -6.02 -6.36 -24.05
C PHE A 163 -6.82 -5.21 -24.65
N ALA A 164 -7.93 -5.51 -25.34
CA ALA A 164 -8.81 -4.48 -25.87
C ALA A 164 -9.36 -3.59 -24.74
N ASN A 165 -9.40 -2.28 -24.99
CA ASN A 165 -10.02 -1.32 -24.10
C ASN A 165 -11.01 -0.44 -24.89
N PRO A 166 -12.30 -0.78 -24.85
CA PRO A 166 -13.34 -0.02 -25.54
C PRO A 166 -13.45 1.44 -25.08
N VAL A 167 -13.07 1.74 -23.83
CA VAL A 167 -13.17 3.10 -23.30
C VAL A 167 -12.09 4.01 -23.89
N VAL A 168 -10.90 3.47 -24.15
CA VAL A 168 -9.84 4.18 -24.88
C VAL A 168 -10.06 4.08 -26.40
N GLY A 169 -10.93 3.17 -26.86
CA GLY A 169 -11.15 2.91 -28.28
C GLY A 169 -9.99 2.15 -28.94
N LYS A 170 -9.33 1.26 -28.20
CA LYS A 170 -8.21 0.45 -28.72
C LYS A 170 -8.56 -1.03 -28.71
N GLU A 171 -8.32 -1.69 -29.85
CA GLU A 171 -8.40 -3.15 -29.96
C GLU A 171 -7.25 -3.83 -29.23
N ALA A 172 -7.40 -5.14 -29.01
CA ALA A 172 -6.31 -5.93 -28.46
C ALA A 172 -5.17 -6.04 -29.48
N GLY A 173 -3.92 -6.06 -29.02
CA GLY A 173 -2.79 -6.08 -29.93
C GLY A 173 -1.43 -6.22 -29.26
N TRP A 174 -0.47 -6.64 -30.06
CA TRP A 174 0.93 -6.76 -29.65
C TRP A 174 1.66 -5.43 -29.82
N VAL A 175 2.49 -5.09 -28.84
CA VAL A 175 3.34 -3.90 -28.82
C VAL A 175 4.76 -4.25 -28.41
N GLY A 176 5.72 -3.40 -28.80
CA GLY A 176 7.11 -3.54 -28.39
C GLY A 176 7.29 -3.34 -26.88
N TYR A 177 8.25 -4.08 -26.31
CA TYR A 177 8.66 -3.91 -24.92
C TYR A 177 10.17 -4.11 -24.78
N HIS A 178 10.87 -3.04 -24.37
CA HIS A 178 12.33 -3.01 -24.15
C HIS A 178 13.13 -3.63 -25.32
N ALA A 179 12.75 -3.30 -26.55
CA ALA A 179 13.42 -3.76 -27.75
C ALA A 179 14.95 -3.58 -27.68
N GLY A 180 15.70 -4.62 -28.03
CA GLY A 180 17.16 -4.64 -28.01
C GLY A 180 17.80 -4.91 -26.63
N GLU A 181 17.05 -4.86 -25.53
CA GLU A 181 17.56 -5.22 -24.19
C GLU A 181 17.57 -6.74 -23.99
N LYS A 182 18.72 -7.37 -24.24
CA LYS A 182 18.92 -8.79 -23.96
C LYS A 182 18.92 -9.05 -22.45
N GLU A 183 18.48 -10.24 -22.05
CA GLU A 183 18.54 -10.72 -20.66
C GLU A 183 17.92 -9.72 -19.66
N LYS A 184 16.75 -9.18 -19.98
CA LYS A 184 16.06 -8.23 -19.11
C LYS A 184 15.64 -8.93 -17.80
N PRO A 185 16.22 -8.59 -16.64
CA PRO A 185 15.87 -9.28 -15.41
C PRO A 185 14.43 -8.95 -14.97
N TYR A 186 13.77 -9.94 -14.37
CA TYR A 186 12.53 -9.76 -13.64
C TYR A 186 12.84 -9.32 -12.21
N ASN A 187 12.68 -8.03 -11.94
CA ASN A 187 12.86 -7.42 -10.62
C ASN A 187 11.58 -6.79 -10.07
N CYS A 188 10.42 -7.25 -10.54
CA CYS A 188 9.11 -6.74 -10.14
C CYS A 188 8.51 -7.50 -8.95
N GLY A 189 9.21 -8.51 -8.41
CA GLY A 189 8.69 -9.44 -7.40
C GLY A 189 8.07 -8.75 -6.19
N ARG A 190 8.72 -7.70 -5.66
CA ARG A 190 8.20 -6.91 -4.52
C ARG A 190 6.73 -6.50 -4.65
N CYS A 191 6.26 -6.22 -5.87
CA CYS A 191 4.89 -5.75 -6.12
C CYS A 191 4.01 -6.76 -6.87
N HIS A 192 4.54 -7.95 -7.14
CA HIS A 192 3.90 -8.95 -8.00
C HIS A 192 3.85 -10.35 -7.37
N THR A 193 4.44 -10.53 -6.18
CA THR A 193 4.50 -11.80 -5.46
C THR A 193 4.26 -11.59 -3.97
N THR A 194 4.05 -12.69 -3.26
CA THR A 194 3.75 -12.71 -1.81
C THR A 194 4.92 -13.27 -1.04
N GLY A 195 5.29 -12.61 0.06
CA GLY A 195 6.45 -12.98 0.86
C GLY A 195 7.78 -12.77 0.12
N TYR A 196 7.86 -11.74 -0.71
CA TYR A 196 9.06 -11.42 -1.48
C TYR A 196 10.28 -11.16 -0.58
N LYS A 197 11.42 -11.73 -0.98
CA LYS A 197 12.74 -11.45 -0.42
C LYS A 197 13.66 -11.03 -1.57
N PRO A 198 14.47 -9.96 -1.42
CA PRO A 198 15.32 -9.45 -2.50
C PRO A 198 16.49 -10.37 -2.84
N ASP A 199 16.86 -11.28 -1.93
CA ASP A 199 18.00 -12.16 -2.10
C ASP A 199 17.62 -13.44 -2.87
N GLY A 200 18.59 -13.92 -3.63
CA GLY A 200 18.50 -15.17 -4.37
C GLY A 200 17.77 -15.06 -5.71
N HIS A 201 17.44 -16.23 -6.24
CA HIS A 201 16.82 -16.42 -7.54
C HIS A 201 15.73 -17.48 -7.40
N GLN A 202 14.47 -17.11 -7.58
CA GLN A 202 13.37 -18.08 -7.53
C GLN A 202 13.63 -19.22 -8.53
N ASP A 203 13.45 -20.45 -8.06
CA ASP A 203 13.65 -21.67 -8.84
C ASP A 203 15.08 -21.84 -9.42
N GLY A 204 16.06 -21.09 -8.89
CA GLY A 204 17.43 -21.08 -9.40
C GLY A 204 17.60 -20.36 -10.74
N LEU A 205 16.61 -19.56 -11.16
CA LEU A 205 16.59 -18.89 -12.46
C LEU A 205 17.32 -17.55 -12.41
N PRO A 206 18.45 -17.38 -13.12
CA PRO A 206 19.30 -16.18 -12.99
C PRO A 206 18.61 -14.87 -13.38
N GLY A 207 17.62 -14.91 -14.28
CA GLY A 207 16.87 -13.73 -14.68
C GLY A 207 15.85 -13.26 -13.65
N ILE A 208 15.50 -14.07 -12.66
CA ILE A 208 14.59 -13.67 -11.58
C ILE A 208 15.39 -13.08 -10.42
N VAL A 209 15.09 -11.85 -10.05
CA VAL A 209 15.68 -11.18 -8.89
C VAL A 209 14.80 -11.42 -7.67
N GLY A 210 15.35 -12.09 -6.67
CA GLY A 210 14.69 -12.41 -5.40
C GLY A 210 13.95 -13.75 -5.41
N THR A 211 13.31 -14.03 -4.28
CA THR A 211 12.50 -15.23 -4.02
C THR A 211 11.17 -14.84 -3.39
N TRP A 212 10.19 -15.73 -3.37
CA TRP A 212 8.88 -15.48 -2.77
C TRP A 212 8.23 -16.76 -2.24
N ALA A 213 7.20 -16.60 -1.41
CA ALA A 213 6.38 -17.71 -0.92
C ALA A 213 5.32 -18.13 -1.94
N GLU A 214 4.66 -17.17 -2.59
CA GLU A 214 3.66 -17.43 -3.64
C GLU A 214 3.72 -16.40 -4.79
N PRO A 215 3.44 -16.80 -6.04
CA PRO A 215 3.26 -15.86 -7.13
C PRO A 215 1.92 -15.11 -7.01
N GLY A 216 1.90 -13.85 -7.47
CA GLY A 216 0.76 -12.97 -7.29
C GLY A 216 0.71 -12.32 -5.90
N ILE A 217 -0.15 -11.32 -5.75
CA ILE A 217 -0.48 -10.70 -4.47
C ILE A 217 -1.61 -11.54 -3.86
N GLN A 218 -1.24 -12.33 -2.86
CA GLN A 218 -2.04 -13.34 -2.17
C GLN A 218 -2.34 -12.88 -0.73
N CYS A 219 -3.10 -13.66 0.06
CA CYS A 219 -3.57 -13.28 1.39
C CYS A 219 -2.44 -12.73 2.29
N GLU A 220 -1.31 -13.45 2.31
CA GLU A 220 -0.18 -13.15 3.19
C GLU A 220 0.67 -11.96 2.74
N ALA A 221 0.41 -11.38 1.55
CA ALA A 221 1.06 -10.13 1.13
C ALA A 221 0.56 -8.94 1.97
N CYS A 222 -0.71 -8.96 2.35
CA CYS A 222 -1.33 -7.90 3.17
C CYS A 222 -1.38 -8.28 4.65
N HIS A 223 -1.61 -9.57 4.94
CA HIS A 223 -1.79 -10.06 6.31
C HIS A 223 -0.48 -10.54 6.97
N GLY A 224 0.61 -10.65 6.21
CA GLY A 224 1.85 -11.25 6.67
C GLY A 224 1.77 -12.79 6.79
N PRO A 225 2.85 -13.44 7.27
CA PRO A 225 2.90 -14.89 7.34
C PRO A 225 1.91 -15.45 8.38
N GLY A 226 1.11 -16.44 7.97
CA GLY A 226 -0.01 -16.98 8.72
C GLY A 226 0.29 -18.20 9.58
N GLY A 227 1.52 -18.73 9.58
CA GLY A 227 1.85 -19.99 10.27
C GLY A 227 1.41 -20.06 11.73
N ASN A 228 1.59 -18.98 12.50
CA ASN A 228 1.16 -18.94 13.90
C ASN A 228 -0.36 -18.92 14.06
N HIS A 229 -1.05 -18.18 13.18
CA HIS A 229 -2.51 -18.13 13.16
C HIS A 229 -3.12 -19.47 12.78
N VAL A 230 -2.57 -20.17 11.78
CA VAL A 230 -3.08 -21.49 11.40
C VAL A 230 -2.94 -22.52 12.53
N ASN A 231 -1.87 -22.44 13.31
CA ASN A 231 -1.63 -23.35 14.43
C ASN A 231 -2.51 -23.07 15.66
N ASP A 232 -2.92 -21.82 15.88
CA ASP A 232 -3.83 -21.41 16.96
C ASP A 232 -4.76 -20.26 16.50
N PRO A 233 -5.79 -20.56 15.68
CA PRO A 233 -6.57 -19.53 15.00
C PRO A 233 -7.45 -18.69 15.95
N TYR A 234 -7.71 -19.21 17.15
CA TYR A 234 -8.50 -18.52 18.16
C TYR A 234 -7.62 -17.74 19.16
N GLY A 235 -6.37 -18.16 19.37
CA GLY A 235 -5.42 -17.48 20.26
C GLY A 235 -4.48 -16.48 19.56
N VAL A 236 -4.26 -16.62 18.25
CA VAL A 236 -3.38 -15.76 17.47
C VAL A 236 -4.15 -15.10 16.34
N ALA A 237 -4.33 -13.78 16.38
CA ALA A 237 -4.97 -13.03 15.29
C ALA A 237 -3.97 -12.69 14.17
N MET A 238 -4.44 -12.70 12.92
CA MET A 238 -3.68 -12.15 11.78
C MET A 238 -3.52 -10.63 11.89
N LYS A 239 -2.45 -10.10 11.29
CA LYS A 239 -2.29 -8.64 11.12
C LYS A 239 -3.38 -8.13 10.18
N ILE A 240 -4.05 -7.05 10.55
CA ILE A 240 -4.98 -6.32 9.69
C ILE A 240 -4.50 -4.86 9.61
N ASP A 241 -3.82 -4.53 8.52
CA ASP A 241 -3.38 -3.16 8.23
C ASP A 241 -4.38 -2.50 7.28
N ARG A 242 -4.96 -1.38 7.72
CA ARG A 242 -5.96 -0.61 6.95
C ARG A 242 -5.41 0.71 6.42
N SER A 243 -4.13 0.97 6.66
CA SER A 243 -3.50 2.22 6.21
C SER A 243 -3.32 2.21 4.69
N SER A 244 -3.46 3.38 4.07
CA SER A 244 -3.09 3.54 2.65
C SER A 244 -1.60 3.25 2.40
N ALA A 245 -0.74 3.39 3.43
CA ALA A 245 0.69 3.12 3.33
C ALA A 245 0.98 1.65 2.97
N MET A 246 0.18 0.71 3.49
CA MET A 246 0.26 -0.70 3.10
C MET A 246 0.02 -0.88 1.59
N CYS A 247 -1.01 -0.26 1.04
CA CYS A 247 -1.28 -0.28 -0.40
C CYS A 247 -0.15 0.40 -1.20
N GLY A 248 0.38 1.50 -0.65
CA GLY A 248 1.50 2.27 -1.17
C GLY A 248 2.82 1.50 -1.27
N GLU A 249 2.95 0.32 -0.65
CA GLU A 249 4.14 -0.51 -0.87
C GLU A 249 4.30 -0.94 -2.34
N CYS A 250 3.18 -1.06 -3.05
CA CYS A 250 3.10 -1.46 -4.46
C CYS A 250 2.46 -0.39 -5.36
N HIS A 251 1.49 0.34 -4.84
CA HIS A 251 0.83 1.46 -5.50
C HIS A 251 1.56 2.78 -5.27
N SER A 252 2.90 2.71 -5.30
CA SER A 252 3.80 3.85 -5.36
C SER A 252 5.10 3.45 -6.07
N ARG A 253 5.74 4.39 -6.76
CA ARG A 253 7.09 4.18 -7.34
C ARG A 253 8.08 5.28 -7.02
N GLY A 254 7.59 6.46 -6.64
CA GLY A 254 8.40 7.66 -6.53
C GLY A 254 8.40 8.26 -5.13
N ALA A 255 8.78 9.54 -5.07
CA ALA A 255 8.61 10.36 -3.89
C ALA A 255 7.13 10.75 -3.75
N VAL A 256 6.56 10.52 -2.57
CA VAL A 256 5.11 10.70 -2.30
C VAL A 256 4.62 12.14 -2.49
N GLU A 257 5.55 13.10 -2.49
CA GLU A 257 5.30 14.53 -2.69
C GLU A 257 5.12 14.90 -4.17
N THR A 258 5.29 13.95 -5.10
CA THR A 258 5.16 14.19 -6.53
C THR A 258 4.42 13.07 -7.24
N ILE A 259 3.67 13.40 -8.30
CA ILE A 259 3.00 12.40 -9.13
C ILE A 259 3.79 12.23 -10.43
N ASP A 260 4.36 11.06 -10.65
CA ASP A 260 5.12 10.80 -11.87
C ASP A 260 4.21 10.62 -13.09
N ALA A 261 4.63 11.24 -14.19
CA ALA A 261 3.99 11.15 -15.49
C ALA A 261 4.99 10.73 -16.58
N LYS A 262 4.46 10.15 -17.66
CA LYS A 262 5.22 9.88 -18.88
C LYS A 262 4.28 9.79 -20.08
N GLY A 263 4.61 10.53 -21.14
CA GLY A 263 3.92 10.43 -22.43
C GLY A 263 2.45 10.84 -22.35
N GLY A 264 2.17 11.93 -21.64
CA GLY A 264 0.81 12.49 -21.50
C GLY A 264 -0.10 11.77 -20.52
N PHE A 265 0.45 10.95 -19.61
CA PHE A 265 -0.32 10.22 -18.62
C PHE A 265 0.41 10.11 -17.29
N ILE A 266 -0.34 10.06 -16.20
CA ILE A 266 0.16 9.61 -14.88
C ILE A 266 0.57 8.13 -15.01
N LYS A 267 1.67 7.74 -14.35
CA LYS A 267 2.10 6.33 -14.32
C LYS A 267 1.09 5.50 -13.51
N HIS A 268 0.84 4.26 -13.92
CA HIS A 268 -0.19 3.41 -13.31
C HIS A 268 0.02 2.94 -11.87
N HIS A 269 1.10 3.33 -11.21
CA HIS A 269 1.39 2.95 -9.83
C HIS A 269 1.27 4.14 -8.88
N GLU A 270 0.74 5.28 -9.33
CA GLU A 270 0.82 6.52 -8.55
C GLU A 270 -0.43 6.75 -7.69
N GLN A 271 -1.32 5.76 -7.52
CA GLN A 271 -2.61 5.98 -6.84
C GLN A 271 -2.43 6.43 -5.40
N TYR A 272 -1.39 5.97 -4.71
CA TYR A 272 -1.08 6.40 -3.36
C TYR A 272 -0.61 7.86 -3.33
N GLU A 273 0.31 8.23 -4.22
CA GLU A 273 0.79 9.60 -4.38
C GLU A 273 -0.34 10.57 -4.78
N GLU A 274 -1.22 10.15 -5.70
CA GLU A 274 -2.42 10.87 -6.10
C GLU A 274 -3.33 11.16 -4.90
N LEU A 275 -3.66 10.13 -4.10
CA LEU A 275 -4.53 10.28 -2.94
C LEU A 275 -3.92 11.25 -1.90
N LEU A 276 -2.62 11.10 -1.60
CA LEU A 276 -1.92 11.94 -0.63
C LEU A 276 -1.84 13.41 -1.04
N GLN A 277 -1.77 13.70 -2.34
CA GLN A 277 -1.74 15.07 -2.86
C GLN A 277 -3.14 15.63 -3.13
N SER A 278 -4.16 14.79 -3.10
CA SER A 278 -5.55 15.17 -3.30
C SER A 278 -6.17 15.84 -2.06
N LYS A 279 -7.41 16.31 -2.21
CA LYS A 279 -8.22 16.79 -1.08
C LYS A 279 -8.71 15.68 -0.14
N HIS A 280 -8.50 14.41 -0.52
CA HIS A 280 -8.87 13.23 0.27
C HIS A 280 -7.68 12.60 1.00
N LEU A 281 -6.58 13.34 1.22
CA LEU A 281 -5.38 12.82 1.90
C LEU A 281 -5.61 12.24 3.31
N ALA A 282 -6.72 12.58 3.96
CA ALA A 282 -7.08 12.08 5.28
C ALA A 282 -7.85 10.75 5.23
N LEU A 283 -8.32 10.34 4.05
CA LEU A 283 -9.02 9.08 3.83
C LEU A 283 -8.02 7.97 3.52
N SER A 284 -8.40 6.75 3.86
CA SER A 284 -7.69 5.52 3.52
C SER A 284 -8.28 4.84 2.29
N CYS A 285 -7.48 4.08 1.54
CA CYS A 285 -7.96 3.33 0.38
C CYS A 285 -9.19 2.46 0.71
N VAL A 286 -9.18 1.84 1.91
CA VAL A 286 -10.23 0.94 2.38
C VAL A 286 -11.50 1.63 2.89
N ASP A 287 -11.49 2.97 3.00
CA ASP A 287 -12.71 3.74 3.27
C ASP A 287 -13.64 3.68 2.05
N CYS A 288 -13.06 3.62 0.84
CA CYS A 288 -13.78 3.54 -0.41
C CYS A 288 -13.78 2.15 -1.05
N HIS A 289 -12.72 1.37 -0.92
CA HIS A 289 -12.58 0.07 -1.60
C HIS A 289 -12.64 -1.11 -0.63
N ASP A 290 -13.19 -2.23 -1.12
CA ASP A 290 -12.99 -3.52 -0.46
C ASP A 290 -11.62 -4.06 -0.86
N PRO A 291 -10.71 -4.35 0.08
CA PRO A 291 -9.38 -4.85 -0.24
C PRO A 291 -9.38 -6.27 -0.84
N HIS A 292 -10.46 -7.03 -0.73
CA HIS A 292 -10.58 -8.37 -1.29
C HIS A 292 -11.18 -8.38 -2.70
N GLN A 293 -11.91 -7.34 -3.10
CA GLN A 293 -12.57 -7.27 -4.40
C GLN A 293 -11.79 -6.44 -5.42
N GLY A 294 -11.68 -6.94 -6.65
CA GLY A 294 -11.04 -6.20 -7.75
C GLY A 294 -12.00 -5.29 -8.51
N VAL A 295 -11.60 -4.07 -8.84
CA VAL A 295 -12.44 -3.15 -9.65
C VAL A 295 -12.79 -3.67 -11.05
N ILE A 296 -11.94 -4.50 -11.66
CA ILE A 296 -12.24 -5.13 -12.96
C ILE A 296 -13.27 -6.24 -12.80
N GLN A 297 -13.11 -7.08 -11.77
CA GLN A 297 -14.09 -8.10 -11.40
C GLN A 297 -15.45 -7.44 -11.17
N ALA A 298 -15.53 -6.45 -10.28
CA ALA A 298 -16.79 -5.81 -9.93
C ALA A 298 -17.51 -5.22 -11.16
N ARG A 299 -16.77 -4.58 -12.08
CA ARG A 299 -17.34 -4.09 -13.35
C ARG A 299 -17.83 -5.21 -14.26
N LYS A 300 -17.19 -6.38 -14.26
CA LYS A 300 -17.57 -7.53 -15.08
C LYS A 300 -18.78 -8.26 -14.51
N THR A 301 -18.95 -8.26 -13.20
CA THR A 301 -20.07 -8.92 -12.51
C THR A 301 -21.23 -7.97 -12.19
N GLY A 302 -21.08 -6.67 -12.43
CA GLY A 302 -22.11 -5.66 -12.15
C GLY A 302 -22.22 -5.30 -10.67
N GLU A 303 -21.16 -5.56 -9.89
CA GLU A 303 -21.05 -5.21 -8.48
C GLU A 303 -20.53 -3.77 -8.31
N ALA A 304 -20.79 -3.20 -7.12
CA ALA A 304 -20.27 -1.88 -6.77
C ALA A 304 -18.73 -1.90 -6.72
N THR A 305 -18.10 -0.91 -7.34
CA THR A 305 -16.63 -0.79 -7.30
C THR A 305 -16.10 -0.08 -6.06
N VAL A 306 -17.01 0.50 -5.26
CA VAL A 306 -16.74 1.21 -4.01
C VAL A 306 -17.76 0.79 -2.96
N ARG A 307 -17.39 0.93 -1.69
CA ARG A 307 -18.23 0.66 -0.51
C ARG A 307 -19.03 1.88 -0.08
N ILE A 308 -18.59 3.08 -0.49
CA ILE A 308 -19.23 4.35 -0.21
C ILE A 308 -19.33 5.17 -1.49
N GLU A 309 -20.54 5.64 -1.77
CA GLU A 309 -20.81 6.52 -2.90
C GLU A 309 -20.47 7.97 -2.56
N CYS A 310 -20.04 8.74 -3.56
CA CYS A 310 -19.61 10.13 -3.39
C CYS A 310 -20.68 10.99 -2.73
N GLU A 311 -21.94 10.79 -3.12
CA GLU A 311 -23.12 11.53 -2.68
C GLU A 311 -23.41 11.34 -1.19
N SER A 312 -22.88 10.28 -0.57
CA SER A 312 -23.00 10.03 0.87
C SER A 312 -22.32 11.12 1.71
N CYS A 313 -21.27 11.75 1.15
CA CYS A 313 -20.55 12.86 1.77
C CYS A 313 -20.78 14.18 1.02
N HIS A 314 -20.92 14.13 -0.31
CA HIS A 314 -21.08 15.28 -1.22
C HIS A 314 -22.53 15.49 -1.67
N PHE A 315 -23.47 15.42 -0.73
CA PHE A 315 -24.90 15.53 -1.01
C PHE A 315 -25.31 16.91 -1.55
N GLN A 316 -24.53 17.96 -1.28
CA GLN A 316 -24.81 19.29 -1.83
C GLN A 316 -24.42 19.34 -3.30
N GLU A 317 -23.24 18.87 -3.65
CA GLU A 317 -22.74 18.79 -5.03
C GLU A 317 -23.60 17.84 -5.87
N ALA A 318 -24.10 16.75 -5.29
CA ALA A 318 -25.06 15.85 -5.92
C ALA A 318 -26.42 16.54 -6.19
N ARG A 319 -26.83 17.45 -5.30
CA ARG A 319 -28.08 18.18 -5.43
C ARG A 319 -27.97 19.33 -6.44
N TYR A 320 -26.91 20.11 -6.35
CA TYR A 320 -26.69 21.33 -7.11
C TYR A 320 -25.66 21.06 -8.21
N GLN A 321 -26.14 20.98 -9.45
CA GLN A 321 -25.33 20.85 -10.65
C GLN A 321 -25.85 21.80 -11.70
N LYS A 322 -24.95 22.53 -12.36
CA LYS A 322 -25.29 23.53 -13.38
C LYS A 322 -26.05 22.94 -14.57
N SER A 323 -25.79 21.68 -14.92
CA SER A 323 -26.39 21.01 -16.09
C SER A 323 -27.23 19.80 -15.71
N ALA A 324 -28.55 19.90 -15.94
CA ALA A 324 -29.46 18.78 -15.77
C ALA A 324 -29.18 17.62 -16.75
N ALA A 325 -28.67 17.91 -17.94
CA ALA A 325 -28.32 16.89 -18.93
C ALA A 325 -27.11 16.06 -18.47
N MET A 326 -26.09 16.71 -17.91
CA MET A 326 -24.94 16.00 -17.33
C MET A 326 -25.35 15.19 -16.12
N LYS A 327 -26.17 15.76 -15.23
CA LYS A 327 -26.71 15.04 -14.06
C LYS A 327 -27.42 13.73 -14.42
N ALA A 328 -28.03 13.66 -15.59
CA ALA A 328 -28.76 12.48 -16.06
C ALA A 328 -27.89 11.44 -16.77
N SER A 329 -26.67 11.80 -17.18
CA SER A 329 -25.90 11.02 -18.16
C SER A 329 -24.43 10.78 -17.80
N VAL A 330 -23.94 11.38 -16.71
CA VAL A 330 -22.51 11.38 -16.34
C VAL A 330 -22.40 11.10 -14.84
N ASP A 331 -21.47 10.21 -14.48
CA ASP A 331 -21.18 9.88 -13.08
C ASP A 331 -20.15 10.85 -12.49
N CYS A 332 -20.16 11.04 -11.16
CA CYS A 332 -19.18 11.87 -10.45
C CYS A 332 -17.74 11.55 -10.87
N ILE A 333 -17.42 10.26 -11.01
CA ILE A 333 -16.10 9.76 -11.37
C ILE A 333 -15.65 10.13 -12.80
N ASP A 334 -16.54 10.53 -13.70
CA ASP A 334 -16.16 10.87 -15.07
C ASP A 334 -15.44 12.21 -15.16
N CYS A 335 -15.80 13.16 -14.30
CA CYS A 335 -15.09 14.44 -14.16
C CYS A 335 -14.09 14.45 -13.00
N HIS A 336 -14.43 13.79 -11.89
CA HIS A 336 -13.64 13.83 -10.66
C HIS A 336 -12.72 12.63 -10.46
N MET A 337 -12.77 11.61 -11.30
CA MET A 337 -11.75 10.55 -11.37
C MET A 337 -11.52 10.15 -12.85
N PRO A 338 -11.19 11.12 -13.72
CA PRO A 338 -11.08 10.86 -15.14
C PRO A 338 -9.90 9.93 -15.40
N ARG A 339 -9.86 9.37 -16.61
CA ARG A 339 -8.81 8.43 -16.98
C ARG A 339 -7.53 9.18 -17.39
N ILE A 340 -6.77 9.65 -16.40
CA ILE A 340 -5.47 10.34 -16.61
C ILE A 340 -4.30 9.35 -16.59
N VAL A 341 -4.54 8.12 -16.17
CA VAL A 341 -3.50 7.14 -15.85
C VAL A 341 -3.39 6.09 -16.96
N LYS A 342 -2.16 5.73 -17.33
CA LYS A 342 -1.88 4.70 -18.37
C LYS A 342 -1.09 3.51 -17.84
N SER A 343 -1.66 2.32 -18.02
CA SER A 343 -1.02 1.02 -17.82
C SER A 343 -0.63 0.37 -19.16
N ALA A 344 -1.59 0.16 -20.05
CA ALA A 344 -1.43 -0.52 -21.33
C ALA A 344 -1.80 0.41 -22.49
N TRP A 345 -3.01 0.97 -22.47
CA TRP A 345 -3.52 1.86 -23.49
C TRP A 345 -3.75 3.28 -22.98
N GLY A 346 -3.54 4.24 -23.89
CA GLY A 346 -3.94 5.61 -23.69
C GLY A 346 -3.92 6.34 -25.02
N ASP A 347 -4.76 7.36 -25.12
CA ASP A 347 -4.87 8.26 -26.25
C ASP A 347 -4.79 9.71 -25.73
N ALA A 348 -3.62 10.32 -25.91
CA ALA A 348 -3.32 11.62 -25.32
C ALA A 348 -4.07 12.75 -26.04
N GLU A 349 -4.33 12.60 -27.34
CA GLU A 349 -5.14 13.55 -28.10
C GLU A 349 -6.61 13.48 -27.67
N ALA A 350 -7.06 12.29 -27.25
CA ALA A 350 -8.39 12.09 -26.69
C ALA A 350 -8.50 12.32 -25.18
N TYR A 351 -7.41 12.68 -24.50
CA TYR A 351 -7.36 12.87 -23.04
C TYR A 351 -7.91 11.69 -22.25
N THR A 352 -7.57 10.45 -22.64
CA THR A 352 -8.08 9.25 -21.98
C THR A 352 -7.05 8.12 -21.91
N GLY A 353 -6.78 7.67 -20.68
CA GLY A 353 -6.01 6.49 -20.34
C GLY A 353 -6.90 5.29 -20.00
N ASP A 354 -6.32 4.24 -19.46
CA ASP A 354 -7.03 2.99 -19.12
C ASP A 354 -7.24 2.78 -17.62
N ILE A 355 -6.79 3.71 -16.78
CA ILE A 355 -6.98 3.72 -15.33
C ILE A 355 -7.50 5.09 -14.89
N ARG A 356 -8.43 5.08 -13.93
CA ARG A 356 -8.96 6.30 -13.31
C ARG A 356 -7.97 6.89 -12.32
N SER A 357 -7.85 8.21 -12.35
CA SER A 357 -7.06 8.99 -11.39
C SER A 357 -7.69 8.95 -10.00
N HIS A 358 -6.86 9.12 -8.96
CA HIS A 358 -7.29 9.35 -7.57
C HIS A 358 -7.02 10.79 -7.12
N LEU A 359 -6.91 11.70 -8.09
CA LEU A 359 -7.16 13.12 -7.88
C LEU A 359 -8.68 13.33 -7.91
N PHE A 360 -9.18 14.31 -7.15
CA PHE A 360 -10.63 14.55 -7.01
C PHE A 360 -11.03 15.99 -7.30
N ALA A 361 -10.20 16.97 -6.94
CA ALA A 361 -10.52 18.37 -7.12
C ALA A 361 -10.18 18.82 -8.55
N ILE A 362 -11.14 19.46 -9.22
CA ILE A 362 -10.94 20.08 -10.54
C ILE A 362 -10.44 21.51 -10.34
N ASP A 363 -9.39 21.89 -11.06
CA ASP A 363 -8.99 23.28 -11.24
C ASP A 363 -9.70 23.82 -12.50
N PRO A 364 -10.72 24.68 -12.36
CA PRO A 364 -11.49 25.18 -13.49
C PRO A 364 -10.71 26.20 -14.32
N GLU A 365 -9.51 26.62 -13.91
CA GLU A 365 -8.69 27.57 -14.66
C GLU A 365 -7.54 26.90 -15.44
N ALA A 366 -7.22 25.64 -15.13
CA ALA A 366 -6.10 24.93 -15.72
C ALA A 366 -6.51 24.04 -16.90
N THR A 367 -5.68 24.05 -17.94
CA THR A 367 -5.84 23.28 -19.19
C THR A 367 -4.55 22.55 -19.56
N ALA A 368 -3.72 22.19 -18.58
CA ALA A 368 -2.49 21.45 -18.78
C ALA A 368 -2.21 20.60 -17.53
N GLN A 369 -2.40 19.28 -17.66
CA GLN A 369 -2.28 18.36 -16.52
C GLN A 369 -0.84 18.09 -16.09
N PHE A 370 0.11 18.25 -17.02
CA PHE A 370 1.49 17.82 -16.84
C PHE A 370 2.46 19.00 -16.87
N SER A 371 3.60 18.82 -16.20
CA SER A 371 4.74 19.74 -16.30
C SER A 371 5.19 19.90 -17.76
N GLU A 372 5.90 20.98 -18.06
CA GLU A 372 6.41 21.27 -19.41
C GLU A 372 7.29 20.13 -19.97
N ASP A 373 8.04 19.44 -19.12
CA ASP A 373 8.85 18.27 -19.50
C ASP A 373 8.05 16.95 -19.55
N GLY A 374 6.76 16.99 -19.20
CA GLY A 374 5.83 15.86 -19.21
C GLY A 374 6.13 14.78 -18.16
N LYS A 375 6.99 15.06 -17.18
CA LYS A 375 7.45 14.07 -16.19
C LYS A 375 6.65 14.08 -14.90
N LYS A 376 5.90 15.14 -14.62
CA LYS A 376 5.09 15.28 -13.41
C LYS A 376 3.67 15.68 -13.75
N ALA A 377 2.71 15.25 -12.94
CA ALA A 377 1.34 15.75 -12.99
C ALA A 377 1.07 16.73 -11.85
N ILE A 378 0.20 17.71 -12.09
CA ILE A 378 -0.30 18.58 -11.01
C ILE A 378 -1.34 17.83 -10.16
N SER A 379 -1.55 18.26 -8.91
CA SER A 379 -2.39 17.58 -7.92
C SER A 379 -3.90 17.86 -8.05
N GLN A 380 -4.31 18.65 -9.05
CA GLN A 380 -5.71 18.92 -9.37
C GLN A 380 -5.99 18.49 -10.82
N ILE A 381 -7.23 18.11 -11.08
CA ILE A 381 -7.67 17.69 -12.41
C ILE A 381 -7.89 18.95 -13.25
N THR A 382 -7.26 18.99 -14.42
CA THR A 382 -7.46 20.06 -15.40
C THR A 382 -8.65 19.81 -16.30
N LEU A 383 -9.14 20.86 -16.97
CA LEU A 383 -10.27 20.76 -17.90
C LEU A 383 -9.97 19.88 -19.12
N ASP A 384 -8.70 19.63 -19.43
CA ASP A 384 -8.28 18.69 -20.46
C ASP A 384 -8.85 17.28 -20.19
N PHE A 385 -8.68 16.78 -18.97
CA PHE A 385 -9.16 15.44 -18.62
C PHE A 385 -10.59 15.45 -18.06
N ALA A 386 -10.98 16.49 -17.30
CA ALA A 386 -12.33 16.58 -16.74
C ALA A 386 -13.42 16.85 -17.80
N CYS A 387 -13.07 17.52 -18.91
CA CYS A 387 -14.06 18.00 -19.88
C CYS A 387 -13.72 17.67 -21.33
N LYS A 388 -12.47 17.91 -21.79
CA LYS A 388 -12.12 17.74 -23.22
C LYS A 388 -12.09 16.28 -23.67
N SER A 389 -12.06 15.32 -22.74
CA SER A 389 -12.30 13.91 -23.05
C SER A 389 -13.64 13.68 -23.79
N CYS A 390 -14.66 14.50 -23.49
CA CYS A 390 -15.97 14.48 -24.14
C CYS A 390 -16.19 15.66 -25.10
N HIS A 391 -15.74 16.87 -24.74
CA HIS A 391 -16.06 18.14 -25.41
C HIS A 391 -15.06 18.55 -26.53
N ARG A 392 -14.45 17.57 -27.19
CA ARG A 392 -13.51 17.78 -28.31
C ARG A 392 -14.12 17.32 -29.64
N SER A 393 -13.47 17.69 -30.75
CA SER A 393 -13.80 17.09 -32.05
C SER A 393 -13.63 15.56 -32.00
N GLY A 394 -14.64 14.81 -32.44
CA GLY A 394 -14.69 13.36 -32.33
C GLY A 394 -14.91 12.82 -30.91
N GLY A 395 -15.27 13.69 -29.96
CA GLY A 395 -15.73 13.31 -28.63
C GLY A 395 -17.22 12.96 -28.61
N THR A 396 -17.74 12.67 -27.42
CA THR A 396 -19.14 12.24 -27.21
C THR A 396 -20.11 13.38 -26.93
N ALA A 397 -19.61 14.61 -26.72
CA ALA A 397 -20.41 15.77 -26.38
C ALA A 397 -20.17 16.93 -27.36
N THR A 398 -21.01 17.96 -27.27
CA THR A 398 -20.85 19.19 -28.07
C THR A 398 -19.46 19.77 -27.87
N VAL A 399 -18.76 20.04 -28.98
CA VAL A 399 -17.43 20.64 -28.94
C VAL A 399 -17.50 22.01 -28.25
N LYS A 400 -16.58 22.26 -27.31
CA LYS A 400 -16.45 23.53 -26.60
C LYS A 400 -15.00 24.02 -26.65
N THR A 401 -14.84 25.33 -26.73
CA THR A 401 -13.56 26.02 -26.56
C THR A 401 -13.13 26.04 -25.09
N ASP A 402 -11.85 26.27 -24.82
CA ASP A 402 -11.32 26.37 -23.46
C ASP A 402 -12.03 27.47 -22.65
N ALA A 403 -12.32 28.62 -23.28
CA ALA A 403 -13.05 29.70 -22.62
C ALA A 403 -14.48 29.30 -22.22
N GLU A 404 -15.17 28.53 -23.07
CA GLU A 404 -16.49 27.98 -22.74
C GLU A 404 -16.38 26.97 -21.61
N LEU A 405 -15.41 26.04 -21.66
CA LEU A 405 -15.23 25.04 -20.61
C LEU A 405 -14.95 25.67 -19.24
N LYS A 406 -14.09 26.69 -19.18
CA LYS A 406 -13.82 27.45 -17.95
C LYS A 406 -15.09 28.09 -17.40
N SER A 407 -15.82 28.82 -18.25
CA SER A 407 -17.09 29.45 -17.89
C SER A 407 -18.14 28.45 -17.39
N GLU A 408 -18.13 27.23 -17.93
CA GLU A 408 -19.03 26.16 -17.49
C GLU A 408 -18.62 25.52 -16.17
N ALA A 409 -17.32 25.32 -15.95
CA ALA A 409 -16.79 24.66 -14.76
C ALA A 409 -16.83 25.56 -13.51
N ILE A 410 -16.65 26.88 -13.66
CA ILE A 410 -16.69 27.81 -12.53
C ILE A 410 -18.08 27.79 -11.89
N GLY A 411 -18.11 27.51 -10.59
CA GLY A 411 -19.34 27.48 -9.82
C GLY A 411 -20.30 26.35 -10.19
N TYR A 412 -19.81 25.26 -10.81
CA TYR A 412 -20.66 24.17 -11.31
C TYR A 412 -21.62 23.60 -10.25
N HIS A 413 -21.18 23.53 -8.99
CA HIS A 413 -21.97 23.04 -7.85
C HIS A 413 -22.49 24.14 -6.92
N GLN A 414 -22.40 25.41 -7.31
CA GLN A 414 -22.93 26.52 -6.52
C GLN A 414 -24.47 26.56 -6.59
N ARG A 415 -25.08 27.16 -5.57
CA ARG A 415 -26.55 27.30 -5.43
C ARG A 415 -27.10 28.46 -6.22
#